data_AF-A0A2E7RCL9-F1
#
_entry.id   AF-A0A2E7RCL9-F1
#
_cell.length_a   1.000
_cell.length_b   1.000
_cell.length_c   1.000
_cell.angle_alpha   90.00
_cell.angle_beta   90.00
_cell.angle_gamma   90.00
#
_symmetry.space_group_name_H-M   'P 1'
#
loop_
_entity.id
_entity.type
_entity.pdbx_description
1 polymer ?
#
loop_
_entity_poly.entity_id
_entity_poly.type
_entity_poly.pdbx_seq_one_letter_code
_entity_poly.pdbx_strand_id
1 'polypeptide(L)'
;MPDVGGIAGERLRSFIERIERLEEERSALGDDLREVYAEAKGNGFDPKIMRQIVRLRKMETNDCAEQEMLLDTYKMALGMIDSFDMPLSGSGQVSESEQSGELLQTQQNG
;
A
#
# COMPACT_ATOMS: atom_id res chain seq x y z
N MET A 1 16.23 -39.24 35.18
CA MET A 1 16.54 -38.32 34.06
C MET A 1 15.24 -38.12 33.30
N PRO A 2 14.62 -36.93 33.32
CA PRO A 2 13.39 -36.72 32.59
C PRO A 2 13.70 -36.72 31.09
N ASP A 3 12.77 -37.27 30.34
CA ASP A 3 12.81 -37.55 28.91
C ASP A 3 12.78 -36.26 28.07
N VAL A 4 13.88 -35.50 28.08
CA VAL A 4 14.04 -34.27 27.28
C VAL A 4 13.93 -34.58 25.78
N GLY A 5 14.22 -35.81 25.36
CA GLY A 5 14.05 -36.28 23.98
C GLY A 5 12.59 -36.39 23.54
N GLY A 6 11.69 -36.85 24.43
CA GLY A 6 10.26 -36.99 24.15
C GLY A 6 9.56 -35.64 23.91
N ILE A 7 9.69 -34.70 24.85
CA ILE A 7 9.01 -33.38 24.78
C ILE A 7 9.57 -32.52 23.64
N ALA A 8 10.90 -32.55 23.43
CA ALA A 8 11.52 -31.83 22.32
C ALA A 8 11.12 -32.42 20.96
N GLY A 9 10.99 -33.75 20.86
CA GLY A 9 10.55 -34.44 19.65
C GLY A 9 9.10 -34.14 19.29
N GLU A 10 8.18 -34.08 20.27
CA GLU A 10 6.78 -33.73 20.03
C GLU A 10 6.61 -32.28 19.54
N ARG A 11 7.33 -31.33 20.13
CA ARG A 11 7.33 -29.93 19.68
C ARG A 11 7.89 -29.80 18.26
N LEU A 12 9.00 -30.50 17.97
CA LEU A 12 9.59 -30.50 16.64
C LEU A 12 8.62 -31.06 15.60
N ARG A 13 7.95 -32.18 15.88
CA ARG A 13 6.91 -32.76 15.01
C ARG A 13 5.78 -31.76 14.74
N SER A 14 5.27 -31.11 15.79
CA SER A 14 4.21 -30.10 15.63
C SER A 14 4.62 -28.92 14.74
N PHE A 15 5.88 -28.47 14.84
CA PHE A 15 6.40 -27.43 13.93
C PHE A 15 6.51 -27.93 12.48
N ILE A 16 7.02 -29.15 12.28
CA ILE A 16 7.17 -29.75 10.94
C ILE A 16 5.80 -29.90 10.26
N GLU A 17 4.83 -30.52 10.93
CA GLU A 17 3.48 -30.71 10.39
C GLU A 17 2.81 -29.38 10.01
N ARG A 18 3.01 -28.34 10.83
CA ARG A 18 2.49 -27.01 10.54
C ARG A 18 3.20 -26.36 9.34
N ILE A 19 4.51 -26.58 9.19
CA ILE A 19 5.28 -26.09 8.04
C ILE A 19 4.85 -26.82 6.76
N GLU A 20 4.70 -28.14 6.79
CA GLU A 20 4.26 -28.93 5.63
C GLU A 20 2.90 -28.47 5.12
N ARG A 21 1.94 -28.27 6.02
CA ARG A 21 0.64 -27.69 5.64
C ARG A 21 0.75 -26.30 5.01
N LEU A 22 1.61 -25.43 5.57
CA LEU A 22 1.83 -24.08 5.02
C LEU A 22 2.54 -24.12 3.66
N GLU A 23 3.44 -25.07 3.43
CA GLU A 23 4.09 -25.26 2.12
C GLU A 23 3.09 -25.77 1.07
N GLU A 24 2.20 -26.70 1.44
CA GLU A 24 1.11 -27.15 0.56
C GLU A 24 0.17 -26.00 0.19
N GLU A 25 -0.29 -25.22 1.17
CA GLU A 25 -1.12 -24.02 0.94
C GLU A 25 -0.40 -23.01 0.04
N ARG A 26 0.90 -22.78 0.27
CA ARG A 26 1.71 -21.88 -0.55
C ARG A 26 1.88 -22.39 -1.98
N SER A 27 2.04 -23.69 -2.16
CA SER A 27 2.12 -24.30 -3.48
C SER A 27 0.81 -24.13 -4.24
N ALA A 28 -0.33 -24.44 -3.60
CA ALA A 28 -1.65 -24.28 -4.20
C ALA A 28 -1.91 -22.83 -4.64
N LEU A 29 -1.62 -21.85 -3.77
CA LEU A 29 -1.69 -20.43 -4.13
C LEU A 29 -0.75 -20.05 -5.29
N GLY A 30 0.42 -20.69 -5.36
CA GLY A 30 1.37 -20.50 -6.45
C GLY A 30 0.84 -21.02 -7.79
N ASP A 31 0.11 -22.14 -7.76
CA ASP A 31 -0.52 -22.74 -8.93
C ASP A 31 -1.70 -21.91 -9.41
N ASP A 32 -2.59 -21.48 -8.50
CA ASP A 32 -3.69 -20.55 -8.81
C ASP A 32 -3.16 -19.26 -9.48
N LEU A 33 -2.08 -18.70 -8.94
CA LEU A 33 -1.45 -17.50 -9.51
C LEU A 33 -0.92 -17.75 -10.93
N ARG A 34 -0.35 -18.94 -11.19
CA ARG A 34 0.12 -19.31 -12.54
C ARG A 34 -1.04 -19.45 -13.51
N GLU A 35 -2.15 -20.05 -13.10
CA GLU A 35 -3.36 -20.17 -13.91
C GLU A 35 -3.91 -18.80 -14.32
N VAL A 36 -4.01 -17.85 -13.38
CA VAL A 36 -4.43 -16.47 -13.68
C VAL A 36 -3.52 -15.80 -14.70
N TYR A 37 -2.20 -15.94 -14.56
CA TYR A 37 -1.26 -15.39 -15.54
C TYR A 37 -1.35 -16.09 -16.90
N ALA A 38 -1.64 -17.40 -16.93
CA ALA A 38 -1.82 -18.15 -18.15
C ALA A 38 -3.13 -17.75 -18.87
N GLU A 39 -4.22 -17.57 -18.14
CA GLU A 39 -5.48 -17.04 -18.63
C GLU A 39 -5.30 -15.63 -19.20
N ALA A 40 -4.64 -14.73 -18.47
CA ALA A 40 -4.35 -13.38 -18.93
C ALA A 40 -3.53 -13.38 -20.24
N LYS A 41 -2.57 -14.31 -20.35
CA LYS A 41 -1.81 -14.51 -21.59
C LYS A 41 -2.70 -14.97 -22.75
N GLY A 42 -3.64 -15.88 -22.50
CA GLY A 42 -4.64 -16.32 -23.48
C GLY A 42 -5.56 -15.19 -23.97
N ASN A 43 -5.82 -14.22 -23.10
CA ASN A 43 -6.59 -13.01 -23.39
C ASN A 43 -5.75 -11.87 -24.02
N GLY A 44 -4.47 -12.10 -24.33
CA GLY A 44 -3.61 -11.14 -25.02
C GLY A 44 -2.84 -10.16 -24.13
N PHE A 45 -2.85 -10.36 -22.81
CA PHE A 45 -2.01 -9.58 -21.88
C PHE A 45 -0.59 -10.17 -21.77
N ASP A 46 0.40 -9.34 -21.43
CA ASP A 46 1.77 -9.80 -21.13
C ASP A 46 1.95 -10.06 -19.62
N PRO A 47 2.11 -11.32 -19.18
CA PRO A 47 2.31 -11.65 -17.77
C PRO A 47 3.56 -11.01 -17.15
N LYS A 48 4.59 -10.69 -17.94
CA LYS A 48 5.80 -10.01 -17.44
C LYS A 48 5.47 -8.58 -16.99
N ILE A 49 4.74 -7.85 -17.81
CA ILE A 49 4.31 -6.48 -17.51
C ILE A 49 3.33 -6.48 -16.32
N MET A 50 2.40 -7.43 -16.29
CA MET A 50 1.47 -7.57 -15.16
C MET A 50 2.21 -7.82 -13.83
N ARG A 51 3.23 -8.69 -13.80
CA ARG A 51 4.06 -8.91 -12.61
C ARG A 51 4.80 -7.64 -12.15
N GLN A 52 5.29 -6.83 -13.10
CA GLN A 52 5.91 -5.55 -12.78
C GLN A 52 4.91 -4.59 -12.15
N ILE A 53 3.70 -4.47 -12.70
CA ILE A 53 2.63 -3.64 -12.15
C ILE A 53 2.25 -4.10 -10.73
N VAL A 54 2.08 -5.40 -10.50
CA VAL A 54 1.77 -5.94 -9.16
C VAL A 54 2.89 -5.62 -8.16
N ARG A 55 4.16 -5.71 -8.58
CA ARG A 55 5.30 -5.34 -7.73
C ARG A 55 5.32 -3.85 -7.40
N LEU A 56 5.09 -3.00 -8.41
CA LEU A 56 5.01 -1.54 -8.23
C LEU A 56 3.88 -1.17 -7.27
N ARG A 57 2.68 -1.74 -7.45
CA ARG A 57 1.54 -1.50 -6.57
C ARG A 57 1.78 -1.95 -5.12
N LYS A 58 2.50 -3.07 -4.93
CA LYS A 58 2.91 -3.52 -3.59
C LYS A 58 3.90 -2.57 -2.93
N MET A 59 4.83 -2.01 -3.70
CA MET A 59 5.80 -1.02 -3.21
C MET A 59 5.10 0.29 -2.88
N GLU A 60 4.23 0.80 -3.75
CA GLU A 60 3.39 1.98 -3.50
C GLU A 60 2.64 1.86 -2.17
N THR A 61 1.97 0.72 -1.90
CA THR A 61 1.24 0.56 -0.63
C THR A 61 2.12 0.38 0.61
N ASN A 62 3.31 -0.20 0.47
CA ASN A 62 4.19 -0.49 1.61
C ASN A 62 5.15 0.66 1.93
N ASP A 63 5.49 1.49 0.95
CA ASP A 63 6.52 2.52 1.06
C ASP A 63 5.98 3.95 0.93
N CYS A 64 4.75 4.19 0.45
CA CYS A 64 4.29 5.57 0.22
C CYS A 64 4.27 6.43 1.49
N ALA A 65 3.65 6.01 2.59
CA ALA A 65 3.46 6.92 3.72
C ALA A 65 4.77 7.35 4.41
N GLU A 66 5.71 6.42 4.58
CA GLU A 66 6.98 6.68 5.26
C GLU A 66 8.00 7.37 4.34
N GLN A 67 8.06 6.98 3.05
CA GLN A 67 8.95 7.63 2.09
C GLN A 67 8.48 9.03 1.70
N GLU A 68 7.17 9.27 1.60
CA GLU A 68 6.60 10.59 1.33
C GLU A 68 6.94 11.56 2.47
N MET A 69 6.80 11.12 3.73
CA MET A 69 7.20 11.92 4.90
C MET A 69 8.69 12.27 4.92
N LEU A 70 9.55 11.31 4.55
CA LEU A 70 11.00 11.54 4.45
C LEU A 70 11.37 12.48 3.29
N LEU A 71 10.74 12.30 2.13
CA LEU A 71 10.91 13.15 0.97
C LEU A 71 10.48 14.58 1.26
N ASP A 72 9.36 14.77 1.92
CA ASP A 72 8.85 16.10 2.28
C ASP A 72 9.77 16.79 3.29
N THR A 73 10.34 16.03 4.24
CA THR A 73 11.37 16.53 5.15
C THR A 73 12.60 17.04 4.39
N TYR A 74 13.05 16.32 3.37
CA TYR A 74 14.20 16.74 2.55
C TYR A 74 13.89 17.89 1.61
N LYS A 75 12.71 17.91 0.99
CA LYS A 75 12.28 19.03 0.14
C LYS A 75 12.15 20.32 0.95
N MET A 76 11.68 20.26 2.20
CA MET A 76 11.66 21.39 3.13
C MET A 76 13.08 21.87 3.46
N ALA A 77 14.00 20.95 3.77
CA ALA A 77 15.39 21.29 4.07
C ALA A 77 16.12 21.94 2.88
N LEU A 78 15.69 21.65 1.65
CA LEU A 78 16.23 22.21 0.42
C LEU A 78 15.46 23.45 -0.09
N GLY A 79 14.40 23.89 0.60
CA GLY A 79 13.58 25.05 0.20
C GLY A 79 12.80 24.83 -1.09
N MET A 80 12.51 23.57 -1.45
CA MET A 80 11.79 23.20 -2.67
C MET A 80 10.27 23.20 -2.47
N ILE A 81 9.80 23.30 -1.22
CA ILE A 81 8.40 23.48 -0.83
C ILE A 81 8.42 24.54 0.28
N ASP A 82 7.68 25.65 0.09
CA ASP A 82 7.41 26.58 1.18
C ASP A 82 6.37 25.94 2.12
N SER A 83 6.52 26.16 3.43
CA SER A 83 5.73 25.53 4.51
C SER A 83 4.20 25.69 4.40
N PHE A 84 3.71 26.42 3.40
CA PHE A 84 2.32 26.70 3.11
C PHE A 84 1.68 25.74 2.07
N ASP A 85 2.48 24.97 1.32
CA ASP A 85 2.00 24.15 0.18
C ASP A 85 1.93 22.63 0.45
N MET A 86 1.62 22.25 1.70
CA MET A 86 1.31 20.86 2.06
C MET A 86 -0.09 20.49 1.56
N PRO A 87 -0.27 19.53 0.62
CA PRO A 87 -1.56 18.94 0.42
C PRO A 87 -1.86 18.09 1.66
N LEU A 88 -2.82 18.56 2.46
CA LEU A 88 -3.28 17.87 3.65
C LEU A 88 -3.74 16.45 3.26
N SER A 89 -2.87 15.47 3.51
CA SER A 89 -3.23 14.04 3.55
C SER A 89 -4.23 13.74 4.69
N GLY A 90 -4.72 14.75 5.41
CA GLY A 90 -5.88 14.65 6.29
C GLY A 90 -6.95 15.63 5.84
N SER A 91 -8.08 15.09 5.36
CA SER A 91 -9.42 15.72 5.37
C SER A 91 -9.47 17.10 6.03
N GLY A 92 -9.32 18.17 5.24
CA GLY A 92 -9.27 19.51 5.81
C GLY A 92 -9.04 20.64 4.81
N GLN A 93 -9.88 20.80 3.80
CA GLN A 93 -10.08 22.12 3.21
C GLN A 93 -11.60 22.36 3.23
N VAL A 94 -12.13 23.14 4.18
CA VAL A 94 -11.95 24.59 4.35
C VAL A 94 -12.39 25.29 3.08
N SER A 95 -13.68 25.59 3.05
CA SER A 95 -14.34 26.45 2.09
C SER A 95 -13.90 27.89 2.33
N GLU A 96 -12.79 28.28 1.69
CA GLU A 96 -12.45 29.68 1.45
C GLU A 96 -13.29 30.18 0.26
N SER A 97 -14.48 30.70 0.56
CA SER A 97 -15.25 31.52 -0.37
C SER A 97 -15.93 32.67 0.37
N GLU A 98 -15.14 33.49 1.05
CA GLU A 98 -15.54 34.84 1.41
C GLU A 98 -14.39 35.78 1.08
N GLN A 99 -14.46 36.38 -0.11
CA GLN A 99 -14.06 37.75 -0.45
C GLN A 99 -13.65 37.81 -1.92
N SER A 100 -14.62 37.97 -2.83
CA SER A 100 -14.51 38.71 -4.10
C SER A 100 -15.83 38.59 -4.85
N GLY A 101 -16.63 39.64 -4.75
CA GLY A 101 -18.04 39.70 -5.12
C GLY A 101 -18.77 40.57 -4.10
N GLU A 102 -18.16 41.67 -3.66
CA GLU A 102 -18.27 42.91 -4.42
C GLU A 102 -19.75 43.30 -4.55
N LEU A 103 -20.18 44.13 -3.58
CA LEU A 103 -20.87 45.38 -3.86
C LEU A 103 -21.71 45.36 -5.15
N LEU A 104 -22.99 44.94 -5.10
CA LEU A 104 -23.99 45.42 -6.08
C LEU A 104 -25.46 45.17 -5.72
N GLN A 105 -25.83 44.60 -4.56
CA GLN A 105 -27.25 44.29 -4.28
C GLN A 105 -27.89 44.97 -3.07
N THR A 106 -27.15 45.77 -2.30
CA THR A 106 -27.73 46.60 -1.22
C THR A 106 -28.15 48.01 -1.67
N GLN A 107 -28.10 48.32 -2.98
CA GLN A 107 -28.58 49.61 -3.51
C GLN A 107 -29.72 49.53 -4.55
N GLN A 108 -30.36 48.37 -4.77
CA GLN A 108 -31.41 48.30 -5.80
C GLN A 108 -32.82 47.85 -5.38
N ASN A 109 -33.13 47.61 -4.11
CA ASN A 109 -34.53 47.43 -3.70
C ASN A 109 -34.88 48.37 -2.55
N GLY A 110 -35.00 49.66 -2.90
CA GLY A 110 -35.89 50.61 -2.23
C GLY A 110 -37.24 50.64 -2.95
#